data_AF-A0AAD7CVZ7-F1
#
_entry.id   AF-A0AAD7CVZ7-F1
#
_cell.length_a   1.000
_cell.length_b   1.000
_cell.length_c   1.000
_cell.angle_alpha   90.00
_cell.angle_beta   90.00
_cell.angle_gamma   90.00
#
_symmetry.space_group_name_H-M   'P 1'
#
loop_
_entity.id
_entity.type
_entity.pdbx_description
1 polymer ?
#
loop_
_entity_poly.entity_id
_entity_poly.type
_entity_poly.pdbx_seq_one_letter_code
_entity_poly.pdbx_strand_id
1 'polypeptide(L)'
;MRYSSSSVLAALAAAPLLVSAAPLRARAATAADALVFQFANVLEQLETEFYAQGLAKFQDSDFTAAGFSSSLLATQTLTTIQQDEATHLTVIQQTLKDNGATPLVCNFTFDSALTDVPTLAATARVVEYVGVAAYLGGATIIQTPQFLDAAASILTVEARHQTVLNILSGTGSAIPSAFDIPLTPQEVLSIAGGFVAGPCDLGLTATNPLAVTNTGAISSGTLLTFKATNVTGTDGLFCNMMTGGAPFSINLALDQCIVPPGINGPVAIWITSDDQPLVNNVVDRATTQQVAGPAIIFIDSQPEVLGQMVRGSGTGSIVSTTTQTISPDQAASIIAGASATPASGNGQAAPAPASTPLPADFVGPSPDGKVTVNGLTMVPRPAASASASASDGSAPSSATDSSAPSATSADPSAPSASS
;
A
#
# COMPACT_ATOMS: atom_id res chain seq x y z
N MET A 1 24.49 81.75 -33.06
CA MET A 1 24.64 80.65 -32.09
C MET A 1 23.87 79.46 -32.61
N ARG A 2 24.52 78.30 -32.62
CA ARG A 2 23.98 77.00 -33.06
C ARG A 2 23.06 76.43 -31.99
N TYR A 3 21.98 75.73 -32.35
CA TYR A 3 21.63 74.38 -31.85
C TYR A 3 20.51 73.82 -32.74
N SER A 4 20.79 72.68 -33.38
CA SER A 4 19.85 71.89 -34.19
C SER A 4 19.36 70.73 -33.32
N SER A 5 18.06 70.63 -33.09
CA SER A 5 17.44 69.57 -32.30
C SER A 5 17.03 68.42 -33.21
N SER A 6 17.79 67.31 -33.17
CA SER A 6 17.42 66.06 -33.84
C SER A 6 16.61 65.20 -32.87
N SER A 7 15.33 64.99 -33.18
CA SER A 7 14.47 64.04 -32.48
C SER A 7 14.67 62.64 -33.06
N VAL A 8 15.24 61.71 -32.29
CA VAL A 8 15.34 60.30 -32.63
C VAL A 8 14.10 59.58 -32.10
N LEU A 9 13.24 59.11 -33.01
CA LEU A 9 12.12 58.22 -32.69
C LEU A 9 12.68 56.79 -32.58
N ALA A 10 12.80 56.24 -31.37
CA ALA A 10 13.14 54.84 -31.16
C ALA A 10 11.86 53.99 -31.23
N ALA A 11 11.72 53.19 -32.28
CA ALA A 11 10.66 52.19 -32.39
C ALA A 11 11.02 50.97 -31.52
N LEU A 12 10.34 50.80 -30.39
CA LEU A 12 10.37 49.56 -29.61
C LEU A 12 9.56 48.48 -30.36
N ALA A 13 10.25 47.56 -31.02
CA ALA A 13 9.64 46.33 -31.51
C ALA A 13 9.36 45.40 -30.31
N ALA A 14 8.08 45.24 -29.97
CA ALA A 14 7.65 44.23 -28.99
C ALA A 14 7.75 42.84 -29.66
N ALA A 15 8.83 42.12 -29.38
CA ALA A 15 8.92 40.70 -29.73
C ALA A 15 8.10 39.89 -28.70
N PRO A 16 7.09 39.09 -29.12
CA PRO A 16 6.43 38.17 -28.20
C PRO A 16 7.44 37.10 -27.81
N LEU A 17 7.77 37.04 -26.51
CA LEU A 17 8.50 35.92 -25.92
C LEU A 17 7.61 34.68 -26.03
N LEU A 18 7.79 33.90 -27.09
CA LEU A 18 7.25 32.55 -27.19
C LEU A 18 7.98 31.71 -26.14
N VAL A 19 7.38 31.57 -24.95
CA VAL A 19 7.79 30.58 -23.95
C VAL A 19 7.49 29.22 -24.55
N SER A 20 8.53 28.56 -25.09
CA SER A 20 8.47 27.16 -25.46
C SER A 20 8.44 26.35 -24.17
N ALA A 21 7.24 25.99 -23.69
CA ALA A 21 7.08 24.96 -22.68
C ALA A 21 7.41 23.63 -23.36
N ALA A 22 8.69 23.21 -23.29
CA ALA A 22 9.06 21.87 -23.69
C ALA A 22 8.15 20.88 -22.94
N PRO A 23 7.46 19.95 -23.62
CA PRO A 23 6.60 19.01 -22.94
C PRO A 23 7.44 18.25 -21.92
N LEU A 24 7.02 18.29 -20.65
CA LEU A 24 7.60 17.45 -19.62
C LEU A 24 7.46 16.01 -20.11
N ARG A 25 8.58 15.38 -20.47
CA ARG A 25 8.62 13.92 -20.67
C ARG A 25 8.40 13.31 -19.29
N ALA A 26 7.14 13.08 -18.93
CA ALA A 26 6.81 12.10 -17.90
C ALA A 26 7.44 10.78 -18.35
N ARG A 27 8.23 10.16 -17.47
CA ARG A 27 8.79 8.83 -17.76
C ARG A 27 7.63 7.85 -17.66
N ALA A 28 7.50 6.98 -18.66
CA ALA A 28 6.53 5.89 -18.60
C ALA A 28 6.86 4.98 -17.42
N ALA A 29 5.84 4.38 -16.82
CA ALA A 29 6.01 3.39 -15.77
C ALA A 29 7.00 2.30 -16.21
N THR A 30 7.92 1.96 -15.31
CA THR A 30 8.76 0.78 -15.46
C THR A 30 7.96 -0.48 -15.08
N ALA A 31 8.46 -1.65 -15.46
CA ALA A 31 7.85 -2.91 -15.01
C ALA A 31 7.86 -3.05 -13.48
N ALA A 32 8.88 -2.48 -12.81
CA ALA A 32 8.95 -2.45 -11.35
C ALA A 32 7.87 -1.56 -10.74
N ASP A 33 7.65 -0.35 -11.30
CA ASP A 33 6.59 0.55 -10.84
C ASP A 33 5.20 -0.10 -10.99
N ALA A 34 4.96 -0.75 -12.13
CA ALA A 34 3.71 -1.45 -12.39
C ALA A 34 3.49 -2.61 -11.40
N LEU A 35 4.53 -3.40 -11.09
CA LEU A 35 4.42 -4.51 -10.14
C LEU A 35 4.11 -4.02 -8.73
N VAL A 36 4.77 -2.94 -8.27
CA VAL A 36 4.49 -2.33 -6.95
C VAL A 36 3.05 -1.84 -6.88
N PHE A 37 2.57 -1.13 -7.90
CA PHE A 37 1.19 -0.62 -7.90
C PHE A 37 0.14 -1.72 -8.10
N GLN A 38 0.46 -2.81 -8.80
CA GLN A 38 -0.41 -3.98 -8.88
C GLN A 38 -0.54 -4.68 -7.53
N PHE A 39 0.56 -4.77 -6.78
CA PHE A 39 0.55 -5.30 -5.42
C PHE A 39 -0.25 -4.40 -4.47
N ALA A 40 0.02 -3.08 -4.49
CA ALA A 40 -0.75 -2.10 -3.72
C ALA A 40 -2.25 -2.18 -4.05
N ASN A 41 -2.61 -2.23 -5.33
CA ASN A 41 -3.99 -2.43 -5.78
C ASN A 41 -4.68 -3.65 -5.14
N VAL A 42 -3.97 -4.72 -4.81
CA VAL A 42 -4.57 -5.88 -4.13
C VAL A 42 -4.72 -5.66 -2.63
N LEU A 43 -3.78 -4.97 -1.98
CA LEU A 43 -3.92 -4.59 -0.57
C LEU A 43 -5.09 -3.62 -0.36
N GLU A 44 -5.22 -2.65 -1.26
CA GLU A 44 -6.31 -1.65 -1.22
C GLU A 44 -7.69 -2.28 -1.47
N GLN A 45 -7.77 -3.35 -2.29
CA GLN A 45 -8.99 -4.15 -2.40
C GLN A 45 -9.30 -4.87 -1.10
N LEU A 46 -8.28 -5.49 -0.47
CA LEU A 46 -8.43 -6.19 0.80
C LEU A 46 -8.98 -5.25 1.88
N GLU A 47 -8.36 -4.09 2.04
CA GLU A 47 -8.74 -3.08 3.04
C GLU A 47 -10.13 -2.51 2.76
N THR A 48 -10.40 -2.09 1.52
CA THR A 48 -11.72 -1.59 1.11
C THR A 48 -12.82 -2.60 1.42
N GLU A 49 -12.62 -3.88 1.08
CA GLU A 49 -13.60 -4.92 1.33
C GLU A 49 -13.71 -5.28 2.83
N PHE A 50 -12.59 -5.33 3.55
CA PHE A 50 -12.56 -5.63 4.98
C PHE A 50 -13.43 -4.64 5.77
N TYR A 51 -13.23 -3.34 5.56
CA TYR A 51 -14.03 -2.33 6.24
C TYR A 51 -15.48 -2.31 5.78
N ALA A 52 -15.73 -2.45 4.47
CA ALA A 52 -17.10 -2.50 3.96
C ALA A 52 -17.90 -3.67 4.57
N GLN A 53 -17.30 -4.86 4.66
CA GLN A 53 -17.93 -6.02 5.28
C GLN A 53 -18.08 -5.86 6.79
N GLY A 54 -17.06 -5.33 7.48
CA GLY A 54 -17.11 -5.07 8.92
C GLY A 54 -18.22 -4.09 9.31
N LEU A 55 -18.31 -2.95 8.61
CA LEU A 55 -19.34 -1.92 8.80
C LEU A 55 -20.75 -2.42 8.46
N ALA A 56 -20.88 -3.35 7.52
CA ALA A 56 -22.16 -3.97 7.20
C ALA A 56 -22.58 -5.03 8.25
N LYS A 57 -21.61 -5.72 8.86
CA LYS A 57 -21.85 -6.83 9.79
C LYS A 57 -22.23 -6.36 11.19
N PHE A 58 -21.52 -5.38 11.73
CA PHE A 58 -21.68 -4.96 13.13
C PHE A 58 -22.63 -3.78 13.28
N GLN A 59 -23.41 -3.78 14.36
CA GLN A 59 -24.36 -2.73 14.73
C GLN A 59 -23.83 -1.92 15.91
N ASP A 60 -24.45 -0.76 16.21
CA ASP A 60 -24.06 0.12 17.32
C ASP A 60 -23.96 -0.60 18.68
N SER A 61 -24.81 -1.59 18.92
CA SER A 61 -24.79 -2.41 20.13
C SER A 61 -23.50 -3.22 20.28
N ASP A 62 -22.91 -3.68 19.18
CA ASP A 62 -21.68 -4.48 19.20
C ASP A 62 -20.48 -3.63 19.58
N PHE A 63 -20.42 -2.39 19.07
CA PHE A 63 -19.40 -1.41 19.47
C PHE A 63 -19.55 -0.99 20.94
N THR A 64 -20.79 -0.80 21.40
CA THR A 64 -21.07 -0.51 22.82
C THR A 64 -20.62 -1.69 23.70
N ALA A 65 -20.92 -2.94 23.30
CA ALA A 65 -20.49 -4.14 24.01
C ALA A 65 -18.97 -4.33 24.01
N ALA A 66 -18.27 -3.87 22.97
CA ALA A 66 -16.81 -3.84 22.91
C ALA A 66 -16.17 -2.74 23.79
N GLY A 67 -16.99 -1.94 24.48
CA GLY A 67 -16.55 -0.93 25.44
C GLY A 67 -16.23 0.42 24.83
N PHE A 68 -16.68 0.73 23.60
CA PHE A 68 -16.58 2.09 23.08
C PHE A 68 -17.52 3.03 23.85
N SER A 69 -17.03 4.22 24.20
CA SER A 69 -17.80 5.28 24.86
C SER A 69 -18.95 5.79 23.99
N SER A 70 -18.80 5.67 22.68
CA SER A 70 -19.82 5.94 21.68
C SER A 70 -19.56 5.05 20.47
N SER A 71 -20.57 4.31 20.01
CA SER A 71 -20.46 3.56 18.76
C SER A 71 -20.15 4.47 17.57
N LEU A 72 -20.70 5.69 17.57
CA LEU A 72 -20.47 6.69 16.53
C LEU A 72 -18.99 7.08 16.38
N LEU A 73 -18.22 7.15 17.47
CA LEU A 73 -16.79 7.45 17.39
C LEU A 73 -16.03 6.36 16.61
N ALA A 74 -16.38 5.09 16.84
CA ALA A 74 -15.78 3.97 16.13
C ALA A 74 -16.27 3.89 14.69
N THR A 75 -17.58 3.90 14.47
CA THR A 75 -18.18 3.72 13.14
C THR A 75 -17.87 4.87 12.20
N GLN A 76 -17.83 6.12 12.68
CA GLN A 76 -17.44 7.27 11.86
C GLN A 76 -15.98 7.15 11.40
N THR A 77 -15.08 6.77 12.31
CA THR A 77 -13.67 6.58 11.98
C THR A 77 -13.50 5.46 10.95
N LEU A 78 -14.06 4.28 11.21
CA LEU A 78 -13.98 3.13 10.31
C LEU A 78 -14.61 3.44 8.94
N THR A 79 -15.68 4.24 8.89
CA THR A 79 -16.28 4.71 7.63
C THR A 79 -15.36 5.66 6.88
N THR A 80 -14.64 6.53 7.58
CA THR A 80 -13.69 7.47 6.96
C THR A 80 -12.55 6.70 6.32
N ILE A 81 -11.94 5.78 7.08
CA ILE A 81 -10.87 4.90 6.60
C ILE A 81 -11.35 4.15 5.35
N GLN A 82 -12.51 3.48 5.42
CA GLN A 82 -13.08 2.77 4.28
C GLN A 82 -13.24 3.62 3.01
N GLN A 83 -13.61 4.90 3.15
CA GLN A 83 -13.76 5.82 2.03
C GLN A 83 -12.41 6.24 1.44
N ASP A 84 -11.42 6.42 2.29
CA ASP A 84 -10.05 6.72 1.88
C ASP A 84 -9.46 5.51 1.11
N GLU A 85 -9.62 4.27 1.59
CA GLU A 85 -9.15 3.07 0.87
C GLU A 85 -9.84 2.85 -0.47
N ALA A 86 -11.16 3.09 -0.53
CA ALA A 86 -11.88 3.04 -1.80
C ALA A 86 -11.36 4.09 -2.80
N THR A 87 -10.92 5.24 -2.30
CA THR A 87 -10.34 6.33 -3.09
C THR A 87 -8.93 5.96 -3.55
N HIS A 88 -8.07 5.46 -2.66
CA HIS A 88 -6.74 4.93 -2.97
C HIS A 88 -6.82 3.86 -4.08
N LEU A 89 -7.69 2.86 -3.90
CA LEU A 89 -7.93 1.82 -4.88
C LEU A 89 -8.29 2.38 -6.25
N THR A 90 -9.24 3.31 -6.31
CA THR A 90 -9.69 3.94 -7.57
C THR A 90 -8.52 4.65 -8.27
N VAL A 91 -7.74 5.42 -7.52
CA VAL A 91 -6.59 6.18 -8.05
C VAL A 91 -5.49 5.25 -8.54
N ILE A 92 -5.19 4.18 -7.81
CA ILE A 92 -4.17 3.19 -8.21
C ILE A 92 -4.63 2.44 -9.47
N GLN A 93 -5.88 1.99 -9.52
CA GLN A 93 -6.43 1.32 -10.68
C GLN A 93 -6.36 2.19 -11.93
N GLN A 94 -6.65 3.48 -11.81
CA GLN A 94 -6.46 4.39 -12.93
C GLN A 94 -4.98 4.53 -13.27
N THR A 95 -4.13 4.79 -12.29
CA THR A 95 -2.69 5.03 -12.50
C THR A 95 -2.07 3.87 -13.28
N LEU A 96 -2.44 2.63 -12.96
CA LEU A 96 -2.05 1.44 -13.71
C LEU A 96 -2.55 1.51 -15.17
N LYS A 97 -3.85 1.73 -15.40
CA LYS A 97 -4.45 1.80 -16.74
C LYS A 97 -3.82 2.90 -17.60
N ASP A 98 -3.64 4.09 -17.06
CA ASP A 98 -3.06 5.25 -17.76
C ASP A 98 -1.62 5.00 -18.19
N ASN A 99 -0.91 4.14 -17.46
CA ASN A 99 0.45 3.75 -17.75
C ASN A 99 0.57 2.39 -18.46
N GLY A 100 -0.54 1.85 -18.98
CA GLY A 100 -0.56 0.64 -19.79
C GLY A 100 -0.39 -0.67 -19.02
N ALA A 101 -0.56 -0.63 -17.69
CA ALA A 101 -0.61 -1.80 -16.83
C ALA A 101 -2.06 -2.18 -16.50
N THR A 102 -2.30 -3.45 -16.21
CA THR A 102 -3.63 -3.96 -15.86
C THR A 102 -3.74 -4.10 -14.34
N PRO A 103 -4.76 -3.52 -13.70
CA PRO A 103 -5.05 -3.81 -12.29
C PRO A 103 -5.38 -5.28 -12.07
N LEU A 104 -4.92 -5.82 -10.95
CA LEU A 104 -5.25 -7.18 -10.53
C LEU A 104 -6.61 -7.19 -9.83
N VAL A 105 -7.32 -8.31 -9.89
CA VAL A 105 -8.58 -8.50 -9.17
C VAL A 105 -8.46 -9.78 -8.36
N CYS A 106 -8.66 -9.67 -7.06
CA CYS A 106 -8.59 -10.79 -6.12
C CYS A 106 -9.85 -10.79 -5.26
N ASN A 107 -10.24 -11.96 -4.74
CA ASN A 107 -11.34 -12.07 -3.79
C ASN A 107 -10.76 -12.26 -2.39
N PHE A 108 -11.55 -11.91 -1.38
CA PHE A 108 -11.11 -12.00 0.02
C PHE A 108 -12.13 -12.71 0.90
N THR A 109 -11.66 -13.27 2.02
CA THR A 109 -12.50 -13.80 3.09
C THR A 109 -12.06 -13.24 4.43
N PHE A 110 -13.02 -12.83 5.25
CA PHE A 110 -12.77 -12.18 6.54
C PHE A 110 -13.56 -12.83 7.68
N ASP A 111 -14.10 -14.05 7.49
CA ASP A 111 -14.95 -14.72 8.48
C ASP A 111 -14.33 -14.74 9.88
N SER A 112 -13.03 -14.97 9.91
CA SER A 112 -12.24 -15.09 11.11
C SER A 112 -11.85 -13.73 11.67
N ALA A 113 -11.59 -12.72 10.83
CA ALA A 113 -11.26 -11.35 11.23
C ALA A 113 -12.49 -10.52 11.68
N LEU A 114 -13.69 -10.99 11.34
CA LEU A 114 -14.95 -10.31 11.62
C LEU A 114 -15.82 -11.14 12.59
N THR A 115 -15.24 -11.82 13.58
CA THR A 115 -16.02 -12.59 14.58
C THR A 115 -16.75 -11.67 15.56
N ASP A 116 -16.11 -10.58 15.96
CA ASP A 116 -16.61 -9.56 16.90
C ASP A 116 -15.86 -8.23 16.70
N VAL A 117 -16.35 -7.15 17.32
CA VAL A 117 -15.75 -5.81 17.19
C VAL A 117 -14.33 -5.73 17.76
N PRO A 118 -13.97 -6.36 18.89
CA PRO A 118 -12.57 -6.44 19.32
C PRO A 118 -11.64 -7.07 18.28
N THR A 119 -12.08 -8.14 17.61
CA THR A 119 -11.33 -8.83 16.55
C THR A 119 -11.21 -7.96 15.30
N LEU A 120 -12.29 -7.30 14.89
CA LEU A 120 -12.28 -6.28 13.84
C LEU A 120 -11.24 -5.19 14.15
N ALA A 121 -11.28 -4.61 15.35
CA ALA A 121 -10.38 -3.51 15.73
C ALA A 121 -8.92 -3.95 15.80
N ALA A 122 -8.64 -5.16 16.31
CA ALA A 122 -7.29 -5.72 16.33
C ALA A 122 -6.79 -6.00 14.91
N THR A 123 -7.64 -6.55 14.04
CA THR A 123 -7.28 -6.82 12.64
C THR A 123 -7.03 -5.52 11.87
N ALA A 124 -7.90 -4.51 12.03
CA ALA A 124 -7.74 -3.19 11.42
C ALA A 124 -6.39 -2.58 11.77
N ARG A 125 -5.98 -2.60 13.06
CA ARG A 125 -4.66 -2.11 13.48
C ARG A 125 -3.50 -2.81 12.75
N VAL A 126 -3.60 -4.12 12.55
CA VAL A 126 -2.56 -4.90 11.86
C VAL A 126 -2.55 -4.61 10.37
N VAL A 127 -3.71 -4.66 9.71
CA VAL A 127 -3.86 -4.45 8.27
C VAL A 127 -3.29 -3.09 7.87
N GLU A 128 -3.63 -2.03 8.59
CA GLU A 128 -3.21 -0.65 8.28
C GLU A 128 -1.72 -0.43 8.55
N TYR A 129 -1.20 -1.06 9.60
CA TYR A 129 0.25 -1.06 9.82
C TYR A 129 0.98 -1.81 8.70
N VAL A 130 0.39 -2.88 8.17
CA VAL A 130 0.91 -3.61 7.01
C VAL A 130 0.84 -2.74 5.75
N GLY A 131 -0.21 -1.94 5.56
CA GLY A 131 -0.31 -0.92 4.51
C GLY A 131 0.85 0.09 4.57
N VAL A 132 1.06 0.71 5.74
CA VAL A 132 2.22 1.59 6.00
C VAL A 132 3.54 0.91 5.65
N ALA A 133 3.74 -0.31 6.15
CA ALA A 133 4.98 -1.06 5.95
C ALA A 133 5.20 -1.46 4.48
N ALA A 134 4.12 -1.76 3.74
CA ALA A 134 4.14 -2.12 2.33
C ALA A 134 4.54 -0.91 1.46
N TYR A 135 3.96 0.26 1.69
CA TYR A 135 4.34 1.48 0.97
C TYR A 135 5.77 1.90 1.27
N LEU A 136 6.20 1.83 2.55
CA LEU A 136 7.57 2.18 2.93
C LEU A 136 8.59 1.23 2.31
N GLY A 137 8.30 -0.08 2.26
CA GLY A 137 9.14 -1.04 1.56
C GLY A 137 9.13 -0.86 0.04
N GLY A 138 7.93 -0.66 -0.53
CA GLY A 138 7.72 -0.41 -1.96
C GLY A 138 8.44 0.82 -2.49
N ALA A 139 8.61 1.85 -1.66
CA ALA A 139 9.39 3.06 -2.00
C ALA A 139 10.82 2.75 -2.43
N THR A 140 11.41 1.64 -1.97
CA THR A 140 12.77 1.21 -2.36
C THR A 140 12.83 0.52 -3.73
N ILE A 141 11.68 0.11 -4.27
CA ILE A 141 11.54 -0.62 -5.53
C ILE A 141 11.09 0.33 -6.66
N ILE A 142 10.29 1.35 -6.34
CA ILE A 142 9.79 2.34 -7.31
C ILE A 142 10.96 3.12 -7.94
N GLN A 143 10.96 3.19 -9.27
CA GLN A 143 12.01 3.82 -10.07
C GLN A 143 11.58 5.18 -10.64
N THR A 144 10.27 5.39 -10.81
CA THR A 144 9.72 6.61 -11.40
C THR A 144 9.27 7.59 -10.32
N PRO A 145 9.83 8.82 -10.25
CA PRO A 145 9.51 9.78 -9.18
C PRO A 145 8.02 10.09 -9.04
N GLN A 146 7.26 10.11 -10.14
CA GLN A 146 5.81 10.36 -10.11
C GLN A 146 5.04 9.22 -9.42
N PHE A 147 5.47 7.97 -9.61
CA PHE A 147 4.90 6.83 -8.89
C PHE A 147 5.29 6.86 -7.41
N LEU A 148 6.51 7.31 -7.11
CA LEU A 148 6.96 7.46 -5.73
C LEU A 148 6.17 8.55 -5.00
N ASP A 149 5.90 9.67 -5.66
CA ASP A 149 5.09 10.76 -5.12
C ASP A 149 3.64 10.32 -4.86
N ALA A 150 3.05 9.57 -5.80
CA ALA A 150 1.73 8.98 -5.61
C ALA A 150 1.70 8.00 -4.43
N ALA A 151 2.63 7.05 -4.37
CA ALA A 151 2.75 6.10 -3.25
C ALA A 151 2.99 6.81 -1.92
N ALA A 152 3.85 7.84 -1.90
CA ALA A 152 4.13 8.62 -0.69
C ALA A 152 2.89 9.37 -0.18
N SER A 153 2.04 9.87 -1.07
CA SER A 153 0.80 10.55 -0.66
C SER A 153 -0.15 9.62 0.10
N ILE A 154 -0.29 8.38 -0.38
CA ILE A 154 -1.12 7.34 0.24
C ILE A 154 -0.52 6.92 1.58
N LEU A 155 0.79 6.62 1.62
CA LEU A 155 1.51 6.31 2.85
C LEU A 155 1.25 7.30 4.00
N THR A 156 1.11 8.60 3.71
CA THR A 156 0.81 9.58 4.77
C THR A 156 -0.58 9.42 5.36
N VAL A 157 -1.54 8.91 4.59
CA VAL A 157 -2.92 8.65 5.01
C VAL A 157 -2.98 7.34 5.78
N GLU A 158 -2.36 6.27 5.27
CA GLU A 158 -2.16 5.00 6.00
C GLU A 158 -1.62 5.22 7.42
N ALA A 159 -0.59 6.05 7.54
CA ALA A 159 0.00 6.38 8.84
C ALA A 159 -0.98 7.11 9.79
N ARG A 160 -1.91 7.91 9.25
CA ARG A 160 -2.97 8.57 10.03
C ARG A 160 -4.06 7.58 10.42
N HIS A 161 -4.45 6.65 9.54
CA HIS A 161 -5.35 5.57 9.88
C HIS A 161 -4.80 4.74 11.04
N GLN A 162 -3.53 4.34 10.94
CA GLN A 162 -2.79 3.65 11.99
C GLN A 162 -2.86 4.43 13.31
N THR A 163 -2.58 5.74 13.28
CA THR A 163 -2.62 6.62 14.46
C THR A 163 -3.99 6.57 15.13
N VAL A 164 -5.07 6.70 14.36
CA VAL A 164 -6.43 6.70 14.92
C VAL A 164 -6.82 5.31 15.43
N LEU A 165 -6.42 4.23 14.75
CA LEU A 165 -6.69 2.87 15.19
C LEU A 165 -5.94 2.50 16.47
N ASN A 166 -4.75 3.04 16.70
CA ASN A 166 -4.10 2.96 18.01
C ASN A 166 -4.93 3.65 19.08
N ILE A 167 -5.50 4.82 18.82
CA ILE A 167 -6.39 5.51 19.77
C ILE A 167 -7.64 4.66 20.03
N LEU A 168 -8.28 4.12 19.00
CA LEU A 168 -9.48 3.28 19.13
C LEU A 168 -9.22 1.99 19.93
N SER A 169 -7.98 1.50 19.94
CA SER A 169 -7.60 0.36 20.77
C SER A 169 -7.80 0.60 22.27
N GLY A 170 -7.75 1.87 22.71
CA GLY A 170 -7.83 2.30 24.10
C GLY A 170 -6.62 1.98 24.97
N THR A 171 -5.69 1.17 24.47
CA THR A 171 -4.48 0.74 25.18
C THR A 171 -3.19 1.24 24.53
N GLY A 172 -3.21 1.50 23.21
CA GLY A 172 -2.05 1.98 22.48
C GLY A 172 -1.76 3.46 22.67
N SER A 173 -0.56 3.86 22.24
CA SER A 173 -0.19 5.26 22.01
C SER A 173 -0.54 5.65 20.59
N ALA A 174 -1.05 6.87 20.38
CA ALA A 174 -1.39 7.35 19.04
C ALA A 174 -0.21 7.24 18.08
N ILE A 175 0.98 7.66 18.51
CA ILE A 175 2.23 7.65 17.72
C ILE A 175 3.31 6.98 18.58
N PRO A 176 3.42 5.64 18.53
CA PRO A 176 4.25 4.91 19.48
C PRO A 176 5.75 4.96 19.17
N SER A 177 6.13 5.25 17.93
CA SER A 177 7.51 5.35 17.46
C SER A 177 7.69 6.51 16.48
N ALA A 178 8.93 6.99 16.35
CA ALA A 178 9.28 8.06 15.41
C ALA A 178 9.43 7.60 13.95
N PHE A 179 9.55 6.28 13.75
CA PHE A 179 9.72 5.64 12.45
C PHE A 179 8.93 4.33 12.44
N ASP A 180 8.50 3.88 11.27
CA ASP A 180 7.87 2.57 11.04
C ASP A 180 8.88 1.54 10.50
N ILE A 181 8.44 0.28 10.39
CA ILE A 181 9.26 -0.84 9.89
C ILE A 181 8.88 -1.14 8.43
N PRO A 182 9.79 -0.95 7.46
CA PRO A 182 9.51 -1.32 6.07
C PRO A 182 9.53 -2.83 5.87
N LEU A 183 8.57 -3.35 5.11
CA LEU A 183 8.47 -4.76 4.75
C LEU A 183 8.59 -4.98 3.24
N THR A 184 9.22 -6.08 2.85
CA THR A 184 9.23 -6.52 1.44
C THR A 184 7.83 -6.98 1.01
N PRO A 185 7.50 -6.96 -0.30
CA PRO A 185 6.22 -7.48 -0.79
C PRO A 185 5.95 -8.93 -0.36
N GLN A 186 6.98 -9.78 -0.30
CA GLN A 186 6.87 -11.17 0.13
C GLN A 186 6.52 -11.31 1.62
N GLU A 187 7.12 -10.46 2.46
CA GLU A 187 6.83 -10.39 3.89
C GLU A 187 5.41 -9.86 4.14
N VAL A 188 4.98 -8.83 3.41
CA VAL A 188 3.60 -8.31 3.45
C VAL A 188 2.61 -9.40 3.04
N LEU A 189 2.88 -10.12 1.95
CA LEU A 189 2.02 -11.19 1.48
C LEU A 189 1.94 -12.36 2.48
N SER A 190 2.97 -12.58 3.30
CA SER A 190 2.91 -13.61 4.36
C SER A 190 1.94 -13.27 5.49
N ILE A 191 1.63 -11.97 5.67
CA ILE A 191 0.68 -11.48 6.67
C ILE A 191 -0.73 -11.37 6.06
N ALA A 192 -0.85 -10.69 4.91
CA ALA A 192 -2.13 -10.41 4.28
C ALA A 192 -2.69 -11.59 3.46
N GLY A 193 -1.83 -12.50 3.00
CA GLY A 193 -2.19 -13.58 2.09
C GLY A 193 -3.22 -14.56 2.65
N GLY A 194 -3.35 -14.66 3.98
CA GLY A 194 -4.39 -15.47 4.62
C GLY A 194 -5.81 -14.98 4.35
N PHE A 195 -5.99 -13.72 3.95
CA PHE A 195 -7.31 -13.17 3.58
C PHE A 195 -7.65 -13.38 2.11
N VAL A 196 -6.69 -13.74 1.27
CA VAL A 196 -6.90 -13.92 -0.17
C VAL A 196 -7.65 -15.24 -0.42
N ALA A 197 -8.80 -15.14 -1.08
CA ALA A 197 -9.68 -16.26 -1.40
C ALA A 197 -9.61 -16.62 -2.89
N GLY A 198 -9.42 -17.91 -3.16
CA GLY A 198 -9.36 -18.42 -4.54
C GLY A 198 -8.06 -18.03 -5.28
N PRO A 199 -8.02 -18.16 -6.61
CA PRO A 199 -6.83 -17.86 -7.38
C PRO A 199 -6.60 -16.34 -7.49
N CYS A 200 -5.48 -15.89 -6.93
CA CYS A 200 -4.98 -14.52 -7.05
C CYS A 200 -3.46 -14.64 -7.27
N ASP A 201 -3.01 -14.52 -8.51
CA ASP A 201 -1.59 -14.60 -8.84
C ASP A 201 -0.97 -13.20 -8.81
N LEU A 202 -0.16 -12.96 -7.78
CA LEU A 202 0.58 -11.71 -7.60
C LEU A 202 1.97 -11.75 -8.25
N GLY A 203 2.36 -12.89 -8.84
CA GLY A 203 3.72 -13.11 -9.33
C GLY A 203 4.77 -13.09 -8.21
N LEU A 204 4.35 -13.28 -6.97
CA LEU A 204 5.18 -13.23 -5.76
C LEU A 204 4.92 -14.45 -4.89
N THR A 205 5.98 -15.01 -4.34
CA THR A 205 5.90 -16.06 -3.32
C THR A 205 6.04 -15.43 -1.95
N ALA A 206 5.04 -15.59 -1.08
CA ALA A 206 5.10 -15.14 0.30
C ALA A 206 6.28 -15.79 1.05
N THR A 207 6.84 -15.09 2.03
CA THR A 207 7.64 -15.77 3.06
C THR A 207 6.75 -16.72 3.86
N ASN A 208 7.35 -17.68 4.58
CA ASN A 208 6.55 -18.62 5.39
C ASN A 208 5.79 -17.84 6.48
N PRO A 209 4.44 -17.91 6.53
CA PRO A 209 3.66 -17.19 7.52
C PRO A 209 4.03 -17.59 8.96
N LEU A 210 4.03 -16.61 9.85
CA LEU A 210 4.26 -16.79 11.27
C LEU A 210 3.05 -16.28 12.06
N ALA A 211 2.53 -17.11 12.95
CA ALA A 211 1.49 -16.71 13.89
C ALA A 211 2.06 -16.68 15.31
N VAL A 212 1.80 -15.61 16.05
CA VAL A 212 2.02 -15.56 17.50
C VAL A 212 0.84 -16.23 18.19
N THR A 213 1.11 -17.18 19.07
CA THR A 213 0.11 -18.05 19.71
C THR A 213 -0.09 -17.74 21.19
N ASN A 214 0.27 -16.54 21.65
CA ASN A 214 0.00 -16.10 23.01
C ASN A 214 -1.48 -15.79 23.23
N THR A 215 -2.04 -16.22 24.36
CA THR A 215 -3.33 -15.75 24.88
C THR A 215 -3.09 -14.51 25.75
N GLY A 216 -3.98 -13.53 25.68
CA GLY A 216 -3.87 -12.33 26.51
C GLY A 216 -3.02 -11.22 25.90
N ALA A 217 -2.98 -10.08 26.60
CA ALA A 217 -2.16 -8.94 26.22
C ALA A 217 -0.67 -9.31 26.28
N ILE A 218 0.05 -9.00 25.20
CA ILE A 218 1.50 -9.15 25.14
C ILE A 218 2.14 -7.87 25.72
N SER A 219 3.03 -8.05 26.69
CA SER A 219 3.70 -6.94 27.38
C SER A 219 5.14 -7.32 27.72
N SER A 220 5.90 -6.39 28.30
CA SER A 220 7.27 -6.69 28.76
C SER A 220 7.29 -7.89 29.70
N GLY A 221 8.20 -8.83 29.45
CA GLY A 221 8.32 -10.08 30.21
C GLY A 221 7.46 -11.22 29.67
N THR A 222 6.56 -10.99 28.72
CA THR A 222 5.82 -12.08 28.05
C THR A 222 6.78 -12.93 27.23
N LEU A 223 6.82 -14.24 27.49
CA LEU A 223 7.46 -15.22 26.60
C LEU A 223 6.54 -15.46 25.41
N LEU A 224 7.02 -15.17 24.20
CA LEU A 224 6.27 -15.36 22.98
C LEU A 224 6.27 -16.82 22.53
N THR A 225 5.11 -17.28 22.08
CA THR A 225 4.91 -18.61 21.50
C THR A 225 4.47 -18.47 20.06
N PHE A 226 4.82 -19.43 19.21
CA PHE A 226 4.67 -19.29 17.77
C PHE A 226 4.09 -20.55 17.11
N LYS A 227 3.50 -20.36 15.93
CA LYS A 227 3.12 -21.41 14.99
C LYS A 227 3.53 -21.02 13.58
N ALA A 228 4.31 -21.89 12.93
CA ALA A 228 4.66 -21.82 11.52
C ALA A 228 4.89 -23.23 10.99
N THR A 229 4.54 -23.50 9.72
CA THR A 229 4.58 -24.85 9.12
C THR A 229 5.97 -25.49 9.17
N ASN A 230 7.01 -24.67 9.07
CA ASN A 230 8.41 -25.08 9.02
C ASN A 230 9.16 -24.90 10.35
N VAL A 231 8.44 -24.59 11.44
CA VAL A 231 9.00 -24.48 12.79
C VAL A 231 8.43 -25.60 13.65
N THR A 232 9.20 -26.68 13.80
CA THR A 232 8.78 -27.90 14.52
C THR A 232 9.50 -28.10 15.86
N GLY A 233 10.44 -27.21 16.20
CA GLY A 233 11.21 -27.18 17.44
C GLY A 233 11.89 -25.81 17.61
N THR A 234 12.65 -25.64 18.68
CA THR A 234 13.34 -24.37 19.01
C THR A 234 14.85 -24.41 18.83
N ASP A 235 15.44 -25.60 18.75
CA ASP A 235 16.89 -25.78 18.72
C ASP A 235 17.51 -25.13 17.47
N GLY A 236 18.46 -24.22 17.69
CA GLY A 236 19.14 -23.49 16.62
C GLY A 236 18.27 -22.45 15.90
N LEU A 237 17.10 -22.11 16.45
CA LEU A 237 16.24 -21.05 15.94
C LEU A 237 16.28 -19.82 16.85
N PHE A 238 16.12 -18.66 16.23
CA PHE A 238 16.21 -17.37 16.91
C PHE A 238 15.01 -16.50 16.58
N CYS A 239 14.57 -15.75 17.56
CA CYS A 239 13.49 -14.79 17.49
C CYS A 239 14.07 -13.39 17.28
N ASN A 240 13.71 -12.73 16.19
CA ASN A 240 14.13 -11.38 15.84
C ASN A 240 12.96 -10.42 15.97
N MET A 241 12.94 -9.63 17.04
CA MET A 241 11.93 -8.58 17.28
C MET A 241 12.46 -7.23 16.79
N MET A 242 11.82 -6.66 15.77
CA MET A 242 12.16 -5.35 15.22
C MET A 242 11.14 -4.31 15.67
N THR A 243 11.64 -3.14 16.06
CA THR A 243 10.83 -1.96 16.39
C THR A 243 11.18 -0.83 15.44
N GLY A 244 10.22 0.05 15.19
CA GLY A 244 10.43 1.23 14.37
C GLY A 244 11.56 2.12 14.89
N GLY A 245 12.48 2.52 14.01
CA GLY A 245 13.61 3.41 14.34
C GLY A 245 14.84 2.72 14.94
N ALA A 246 14.75 1.44 15.32
CA ALA A 246 15.93 0.65 15.67
C ALA A 246 16.69 0.25 14.40
N PRO A 247 18.04 0.31 14.36
CA PRO A 247 18.82 -0.09 13.18
C PRO A 247 18.85 -1.61 12.96
N PHE A 248 18.65 -2.39 14.02
CA PHE A 248 18.67 -3.85 14.01
C PHE A 248 17.56 -4.43 14.90
N SER A 249 17.16 -5.67 14.65
CA SER A 249 16.28 -6.41 15.54
C SER A 249 16.96 -6.79 16.86
N ILE A 250 16.14 -7.02 17.88
CA ILE A 250 16.54 -7.71 19.10
C ILE A 250 16.51 -9.21 18.80
N ASN A 251 17.67 -9.86 18.87
CA ASN A 251 17.84 -11.29 18.62
C ASN A 251 17.88 -12.06 19.95
N LEU A 252 17.04 -13.08 20.08
CA LEU A 252 16.97 -13.99 21.23
C LEU A 252 16.87 -15.43 20.74
N ALA A 253 17.31 -16.41 21.53
CA ALA A 253 16.97 -17.80 21.25
C ALA A 253 15.44 -17.98 21.25
N LEU A 254 14.91 -18.83 20.36
CA LEU A 254 13.46 -18.94 20.16
C LEU A 254 12.71 -19.37 21.44
N ASP A 255 13.29 -20.26 22.23
CA ASP A 255 12.76 -20.71 23.52
C ASP A 255 12.88 -19.67 24.65
N GLN A 256 13.61 -18.58 24.40
CA GLN A 256 13.79 -17.43 25.28
C GLN A 256 13.29 -16.13 24.63
N CYS A 257 12.33 -16.20 23.67
CA CYS A 257 11.78 -15.01 23.03
C CYS A 257 10.87 -14.20 23.97
N ILE A 258 11.48 -13.56 24.97
CA ILE A 258 10.82 -12.76 25.98
C ILE A 258 10.82 -11.30 25.52
N VAL A 259 9.65 -10.67 25.55
CA VAL A 259 9.49 -9.25 25.21
C VAL A 259 10.33 -8.36 26.15
N PRO A 260 11.32 -7.63 25.64
CA PRO A 260 12.16 -6.74 26.44
C PRO A 260 11.39 -5.55 27.04
N PRO A 261 11.88 -4.96 28.15
CA PRO A 261 11.33 -3.71 28.66
C PRO A 261 11.57 -2.54 27.70
N GLY A 262 10.72 -1.53 27.76
CA GLY A 262 10.87 -0.28 26.99
C GLY A 262 10.35 -0.32 25.56
N ILE A 263 9.74 -1.43 25.12
CA ILE A 263 9.08 -1.51 23.81
C ILE A 263 7.65 -0.96 23.91
N ASN A 264 7.27 -0.15 22.93
CA ASN A 264 5.92 0.37 22.76
C ASN A 264 5.58 0.41 21.26
N GLY A 265 4.34 0.07 20.90
CA GLY A 265 3.84 0.09 19.53
C GLY A 265 4.05 -1.22 18.76
N PRO A 266 4.07 -1.13 17.41
CA PRO A 266 4.19 -2.29 16.55
C PRO A 266 5.57 -2.93 16.63
N VAL A 267 5.59 -4.26 16.66
CA VAL A 267 6.79 -5.10 16.58
C VAL A 267 6.61 -6.10 15.47
N ALA A 268 7.56 -6.13 14.55
CA ALA A 268 7.65 -7.17 13.53
C ALA A 268 8.60 -8.27 14.01
N ILE A 269 8.15 -9.53 13.91
CA ILE A 269 8.87 -10.69 14.46
C ILE A 269 9.18 -11.70 13.38
N TRP A 270 10.46 -12.05 13.23
CA TRP A 270 10.91 -13.15 12.37
C TRP A 270 11.49 -14.27 13.22
N ILE A 271 11.40 -15.49 12.69
CA ILE A 271 12.20 -16.63 13.15
C ILE A 271 13.34 -16.83 12.16
N THR A 272 14.59 -16.90 12.64
CA THR A 272 15.79 -17.15 11.82
C THR A 272 16.51 -18.42 12.23
N SER A 273 17.35 -18.94 11.34
CA SER A 273 18.21 -20.11 11.55
C SER A 273 19.62 -19.78 12.07
N ASP A 274 19.90 -18.50 12.32
CA ASP A 274 21.13 -18.01 12.93
C ASP A 274 20.87 -16.89 13.94
N ASP A 275 21.91 -16.58 14.72
CA ASP A 275 21.90 -15.60 15.82
C ASP A 275 22.17 -14.16 15.36
N GLN A 276 22.13 -13.91 14.05
CA GLN A 276 22.44 -12.59 13.50
C GLN A 276 21.20 -11.68 13.56
N PRO A 277 21.30 -10.50 14.20
CA PRO A 277 20.25 -9.51 14.15
C PRO A 277 19.92 -9.08 12.71
N LEU A 278 18.62 -9.03 12.39
CA LEU A 278 18.14 -8.52 11.11
C LEU A 278 18.31 -7.00 11.05
N VAL A 279 18.79 -6.50 9.92
CA VAL A 279 18.91 -5.06 9.65
C VAL A 279 17.52 -4.47 9.39
N ASN A 280 17.21 -3.33 9.99
CA ASN A 280 15.97 -2.57 9.72
C ASN A 280 16.10 -1.67 8.48
N ASN A 281 16.80 -2.18 7.47
CA ASN A 281 16.81 -1.64 6.12
C ASN A 281 16.30 -2.77 5.22
N VAL A 282 15.12 -2.59 4.65
CA VAL A 282 14.47 -3.61 3.80
C VAL A 282 15.32 -4.03 2.60
N VAL A 283 16.22 -3.16 2.12
CA VAL A 283 17.13 -3.45 0.99
C VAL A 283 18.27 -4.38 1.42
N ASP A 284 18.79 -4.18 2.64
CA ASP A 284 19.97 -4.90 3.14
C ASP A 284 19.59 -6.06 4.09
N ARG A 285 18.32 -6.20 4.44
CA ARG A 285 17.84 -7.20 5.40
C ARG A 285 18.07 -8.61 4.86
N ALA A 286 18.75 -9.44 5.66
CA ALA A 286 18.98 -10.84 5.31
C ALA A 286 17.65 -11.59 5.15
N THR A 287 17.50 -12.29 4.03
CA THR A 287 16.31 -13.10 3.71
C THR A 287 16.60 -14.60 3.72
N THR A 288 17.85 -15.02 3.49
CA THR A 288 18.23 -16.43 3.37
C THR A 288 18.08 -17.21 4.67
N GLN A 289 18.30 -16.55 5.81
CA GLN A 289 18.20 -17.16 7.14
C GLN A 289 16.81 -16.99 7.76
N GLN A 290 15.89 -16.28 7.08
CA GLN A 290 14.51 -16.18 7.54
C GLN A 290 13.80 -17.51 7.36
N VAL A 291 13.44 -18.13 8.48
CA VAL A 291 12.67 -19.36 8.52
C VAL A 291 11.19 -19.00 8.36
N ALA A 292 10.66 -18.09 9.16
CA ALA A 292 9.26 -17.65 9.08
C ALA A 292 9.09 -16.19 9.49
N GLY A 293 7.99 -15.58 9.04
CA GLY A 293 7.57 -14.24 9.40
C GLY A 293 7.69 -13.21 8.26
N PRO A 294 7.40 -11.94 8.57
CA PRO A 294 7.13 -11.43 9.91
C PRO A 294 5.72 -11.76 10.43
N ALA A 295 5.60 -11.89 11.75
CA ALA A 295 4.35 -11.66 12.46
C ALA A 295 4.34 -10.22 12.99
N ILE A 296 3.19 -9.53 12.94
CA ILE A 296 3.02 -8.20 13.52
C ILE A 296 2.24 -8.33 14.83
N ILE A 297 2.80 -7.77 15.90
CA ILE A 297 2.11 -7.60 17.19
C ILE A 297 2.19 -6.15 17.65
N PHE A 298 1.31 -5.76 18.57
CA PHE A 298 1.35 -4.47 19.23
C PHE A 298 1.65 -4.65 20.72
N ILE A 299 2.65 -3.93 21.22
CA ILE A 299 2.96 -3.84 22.65
C ILE A 299 2.53 -2.45 23.13
N ASP A 300 1.38 -2.43 23.79
CA ASP A 300 0.74 -1.20 24.26
C ASP A 300 1.21 -0.86 25.69
N SER A 301 2.47 -0.43 25.85
CA SER A 301 3.08 -0.19 27.17
C SER A 301 2.91 1.25 27.69
N GLN A 302 2.48 2.17 26.83
CA GLN A 302 2.27 3.58 27.14
C GLN A 302 0.85 4.02 26.72
N PRO A 303 -0.22 3.56 27.41
CA PRO A 303 -1.58 3.95 27.08
C PRO A 303 -1.80 5.45 27.27
N GLU A 304 -2.46 6.08 26.31
CA GLU A 304 -2.77 7.51 26.34
C GLU A 304 -4.21 7.78 26.81
N VAL A 305 -4.39 8.89 27.53
CA VAL A 305 -5.70 9.30 28.07
C VAL A 305 -6.75 9.44 26.97
N LEU A 306 -6.34 9.92 25.78
CA LEU A 306 -7.25 10.06 24.65
C LEU A 306 -7.85 8.70 24.24
N GLY A 307 -7.03 7.66 24.13
CA GLY A 307 -7.51 6.30 23.83
C GLY A 307 -8.39 5.74 24.94
N GLN A 308 -8.03 5.97 26.21
CA GLN A 308 -8.84 5.53 27.35
C GLN A 308 -10.23 6.20 27.38
N MET A 309 -10.34 7.46 26.96
CA MET A 309 -11.63 8.16 26.83
C MET A 309 -12.49 7.55 25.73
N VAL A 310 -11.88 7.08 24.63
CA VAL A 310 -12.61 6.40 23.55
C VAL A 310 -13.22 5.09 24.04
N ARG A 311 -12.56 4.37 24.95
CA ARG A 311 -13.06 3.12 25.54
C ARG A 311 -13.68 3.32 26.93
N GLY A 312 -14.73 4.14 26.99
CA GLY A 312 -15.79 4.07 28.01
C GLY A 312 -15.38 3.86 29.48
N SER A 313 -14.36 4.54 30.01
CA SER A 313 -14.13 4.58 31.46
C SER A 313 -14.85 5.76 32.10
N GLY A 314 -16.18 5.65 32.22
CA GLY A 314 -16.96 6.56 33.05
C GLY A 314 -16.53 6.39 34.51
N THR A 315 -15.97 7.46 35.10
CA THR A 315 -15.56 7.64 36.51
C THR A 315 -14.17 7.14 36.93
N GLY A 316 -13.19 8.05 36.86
CA GLY A 316 -12.33 8.40 38.01
C GLY A 316 -11.42 7.34 38.63
N SER A 317 -11.19 6.20 37.99
CA SER A 317 -10.21 5.23 38.43
C SER A 317 -9.39 4.79 37.23
N ILE A 318 -8.06 4.98 37.31
CA ILE A 318 -7.09 4.41 36.38
C ILE A 318 -7.13 2.90 36.62
N VAL A 319 -8.18 2.25 36.11
CA VAL A 319 -8.30 0.81 36.11
C VAL A 319 -7.49 0.35 34.90
N SER A 320 -6.52 -0.51 35.17
CA SER A 320 -5.90 -1.38 34.17
C SER A 320 -6.99 -2.29 33.58
N THR A 321 -7.85 -1.74 32.72
CA THR A 321 -8.85 -2.50 31.97
C THR A 321 -8.14 -3.20 30.83
N THR A 322 -7.79 -4.44 31.11
CA THR A 322 -7.42 -5.47 30.15
C THR A 322 -8.42 -5.50 29.00
N THR A 323 -8.02 -5.02 27.83
CA THR A 323 -8.64 -5.46 26.58
C THR A 323 -8.40 -6.96 26.49
N GLN A 324 -9.48 -7.75 26.45
CA GLN A 324 -9.38 -9.16 26.09
C GLN A 324 -8.88 -9.22 24.66
N THR A 325 -7.63 -9.63 24.49
CA THR A 325 -7.14 -10.14 23.21
C THR A 325 -7.88 -11.44 22.92
N ILE A 326 -8.35 -11.59 21.69
CA ILE A 326 -8.75 -12.87 21.12
C ILE A 326 -7.76 -13.97 21.47
N SER A 327 -8.26 -15.18 21.68
CA SER A 327 -7.37 -16.31 21.91
C SER A 327 -6.54 -16.56 20.64
N PRO A 328 -5.31 -17.05 20.77
CA PRO A 328 -4.46 -17.47 19.67
C PRO A 328 -5.04 -18.64 18.89
N ASP A 329 -6.02 -19.37 19.41
CA ASP A 329 -6.81 -20.30 18.59
C ASP A 329 -7.68 -19.52 17.60
N GLN A 330 -8.18 -18.34 17.96
CA GLN A 330 -8.87 -17.41 17.07
C GLN A 330 -7.86 -16.70 16.15
N ALA A 331 -6.74 -16.15 16.65
CA ALA A 331 -5.73 -15.49 15.80
C ALA A 331 -5.00 -16.45 14.84
N ALA A 332 -4.69 -17.68 15.26
CA ALA A 332 -4.06 -18.69 14.43
C ALA A 332 -5.07 -19.46 13.58
N SER A 333 -6.36 -19.53 13.91
CA SER A 333 -7.40 -20.00 12.97
C SER A 333 -7.79 -18.93 11.95
N ILE A 334 -7.61 -17.65 12.28
CA ILE A 334 -7.72 -16.54 11.32
C ILE A 334 -6.73 -16.71 10.19
N ILE A 335 -5.47 -17.05 10.50
CA ILE A 335 -4.40 -17.20 9.52
C ILE A 335 -4.32 -18.64 8.96
N ALA A 336 -4.64 -19.69 9.73
CA ALA A 336 -4.55 -21.09 9.28
C ALA A 336 -5.86 -21.68 8.72
N GLY A 337 -7.02 -21.07 8.97
CA GLY A 337 -8.34 -21.55 8.52
C GLY A 337 -8.62 -21.35 7.03
N ALA A 338 -7.95 -20.37 6.39
CA ALA A 338 -8.07 -20.11 4.96
C ALA A 338 -7.47 -21.23 4.06
N SER A 339 -6.71 -22.16 4.66
CA SER A 339 -6.13 -23.33 3.97
C SER A 339 -7.02 -24.59 3.93
N ALA A 340 -8.23 -24.55 4.49
CA ALA A 340 -9.15 -25.67 4.46
C ALA A 340 -10.19 -25.52 3.33
N THR A 341 -10.25 -26.51 2.44
CA THR A 341 -11.20 -26.62 1.33
C THR A 341 -12.65 -26.44 1.80
N PRO A 342 -13.47 -25.61 1.12
CA PRO A 342 -14.84 -25.38 1.56
C PRO A 342 -15.72 -26.60 1.27
N ALA A 343 -16.40 -27.08 2.32
CA ALA A 343 -17.57 -27.93 2.16
C ALA A 343 -18.77 -27.08 1.73
N SER A 344 -19.46 -27.53 0.69
CA SER A 344 -20.63 -26.90 0.07
C SER A 344 -21.72 -26.53 1.10
N GLY A 345 -21.93 -25.22 1.27
CA GLY A 345 -23.07 -24.65 1.98
C GLY A 345 -23.77 -23.63 1.10
N ASN A 346 -24.94 -24.00 0.58
CA ASN A 346 -25.78 -23.12 -0.25
C ASN A 346 -26.39 -21.99 0.59
N GLY A 347 -25.68 -20.87 0.69
CA GLY A 347 -26.21 -19.58 1.13
C GLY A 347 -26.04 -18.56 0.01
N GLN A 348 -27.05 -18.42 -0.84
CA GLN A 348 -27.09 -17.38 -1.89
C GLN A 348 -27.28 -16.01 -1.21
N ALA A 349 -26.18 -15.29 -1.00
CA ALA A 349 -26.23 -13.86 -0.70
C ALA A 349 -26.67 -13.11 -1.97
N ALA A 350 -27.61 -12.18 -1.81
CA ALA A 350 -28.06 -11.33 -2.90
C ALA A 350 -26.88 -10.46 -3.41
N PRO A 351 -26.76 -10.23 -4.72
CA PRO A 351 -25.67 -9.43 -5.28
C PRO A 351 -25.79 -7.98 -4.80
N ALA A 352 -24.70 -7.44 -4.25
CA ALA A 352 -24.55 -6.00 -4.05
C ALA A 352 -24.64 -5.27 -5.40
N PRO A 353 -25.26 -4.08 -5.47
CA PRO A 353 -25.34 -3.35 -6.72
C PRO A 353 -23.93 -3.00 -7.22
N ALA A 354 -23.65 -3.37 -8.46
CA ALA A 354 -22.39 -3.06 -9.12
C ALA A 354 -22.20 -1.53 -9.20
N SER A 355 -21.15 -1.01 -8.57
CA SER A 355 -20.67 0.34 -8.81
C SER A 355 -20.01 0.38 -10.18
N THR A 356 -20.62 1.09 -11.13
CA THR A 356 -19.98 1.42 -12.40
C THR A 356 -18.72 2.27 -12.10
N PRO A 357 -17.52 1.86 -12.55
CA PRO A 357 -16.30 2.63 -12.32
C PRO A 357 -16.44 4.04 -12.92
N LEU A 358 -16.21 5.06 -12.11
CA LEU A 358 -16.15 6.45 -12.57
C LEU A 358 -14.80 6.74 -13.26
N PRO A 359 -14.76 7.67 -14.23
CA PRO A 359 -13.51 8.17 -14.80
C PRO A 359 -12.61 8.81 -13.73
N ALA A 360 -11.30 8.74 -13.84
CA ALA A 360 -10.38 9.26 -12.82
C ALA A 360 -10.14 10.77 -12.83
N ASP A 361 -10.63 11.46 -13.86
CA ASP A 361 -10.78 12.90 -13.89
C ASP A 361 -12.14 13.34 -13.31
N PHE A 362 -12.91 12.42 -12.74
CA PHE A 362 -14.20 12.73 -12.15
C PHE A 362 -14.03 13.65 -10.93
N VAL A 363 -14.48 14.88 -11.11
CA VAL A 363 -14.68 15.85 -10.05
C VAL A 363 -16.18 15.89 -9.76
N GLY A 364 -16.62 15.35 -8.62
CA GLY A 364 -18.03 15.33 -8.26
C GLY A 364 -18.45 14.26 -7.25
N PRO A 365 -19.76 14.16 -6.95
CA PRO A 365 -20.29 13.18 -6.02
C PRO A 365 -20.29 11.74 -6.59
N SER A 366 -19.93 10.75 -5.77
CA SER A 366 -19.97 9.32 -6.08
C SER A 366 -21.35 8.86 -6.57
N PRO A 367 -21.50 7.68 -7.22
CA PRO A 367 -22.78 7.23 -7.77
C PRO A 367 -23.88 7.06 -6.72
N ASP A 368 -23.52 6.86 -5.45
CA ASP A 368 -24.42 6.80 -4.30
C ASP A 368 -24.58 8.15 -3.57
N GLY A 369 -23.92 9.20 -4.03
CA GLY A 369 -24.02 10.57 -3.54
C GLY A 369 -23.36 10.84 -2.19
N LYS A 370 -22.58 9.90 -1.65
CA LYS A 370 -22.04 9.97 -0.29
C LYS A 370 -20.64 10.59 -0.19
N VAL A 371 -19.87 10.57 -1.26
CA VAL A 371 -18.48 11.03 -1.31
C VAL A 371 -18.34 12.07 -2.42
N THR A 372 -17.61 13.16 -2.22
CA THR A 372 -17.23 14.08 -3.31
C THR A 372 -15.77 13.87 -3.65
N VAL A 373 -15.50 13.35 -4.84
CA VAL A 373 -14.15 13.12 -5.35
C VAL A 373 -13.64 14.42 -5.96
N ASN A 374 -12.53 14.94 -5.45
CA ASN A 374 -11.76 15.98 -6.14
C ASN A 374 -10.75 15.27 -7.02
N GLY A 375 -11.03 15.19 -8.33
CA GLY A 375 -10.20 14.51 -9.32
C GLY A 375 -8.70 14.73 -9.11
N LEU A 376 -8.00 13.66 -8.76
CA LEU A 376 -6.55 13.62 -8.55
C LEU A 376 -5.95 12.73 -9.65
N THR A 377 -5.37 13.35 -10.67
CA THR A 377 -4.51 12.63 -11.62
C THR A 377 -3.08 12.67 -11.09
N MET A 378 -2.75 11.73 -10.19
CA MET A 378 -1.44 11.71 -9.51
C MET A 378 -0.27 11.51 -10.48
N VAL A 379 -0.48 10.75 -11.58
CA VAL A 379 0.55 10.50 -12.61
C VAL A 379 -0.04 10.59 -14.02
N PRO A 380 0.01 11.76 -14.68
CA PRO A 380 -0.44 11.89 -16.07
C PRO A 380 0.48 11.14 -17.04
N ARG A 381 -0.09 10.39 -17.99
CA ARG A 381 0.66 9.80 -19.10
C ARG A 381 1.32 10.93 -19.93
N PRO A 382 2.60 10.80 -20.35
CA PRO A 382 3.18 11.75 -21.30
C PRO A 382 2.33 11.74 -22.58
N ALA A 383 1.88 12.92 -23.02
CA ALA A 383 1.17 13.06 -24.28
C ALA A 383 2.00 12.44 -25.40
N ALA A 384 1.40 11.55 -26.18
CA ALA A 384 2.02 11.08 -27.41
C ALA A 384 2.37 12.33 -28.23
N SER A 385 3.63 12.49 -28.62
CA SER A 385 4.01 13.56 -29.54
C SER A 385 3.14 13.39 -30.77
N ALA A 386 2.20 14.32 -30.98
CA ALA A 386 1.52 14.43 -32.25
C ALA A 386 2.63 14.61 -33.29
N SER A 387 2.91 13.59 -34.08
CA SER A 387 3.57 13.82 -35.35
C SER A 387 2.63 14.77 -36.07
N ALA A 388 3.13 15.98 -36.38
CA ALA A 388 2.43 16.90 -37.23
C ALA A 388 2.14 16.16 -38.54
N SER A 389 0.91 15.69 -38.72
CA SER A 389 0.40 15.27 -40.01
C SER A 389 0.37 16.55 -40.85
N ALA A 390 1.36 16.70 -41.72
CA ALA A 390 1.28 17.65 -42.80
C ALA A 390 0.01 17.32 -43.59
N SER A 391 -0.97 18.19 -43.47
CA SER A 391 -2.19 18.19 -44.26
C SER A 391 -1.80 18.50 -45.70
N ASP A 392 -1.65 17.47 -46.53
CA ASP A 392 -1.60 17.65 -47.98
C ASP A 392 -3.02 17.99 -48.46
N GLY A 393 -3.21 19.28 -48.75
CA GLY A 393 -4.39 19.80 -49.41
C GLY A 393 -4.35 19.46 -50.90
N SER A 394 -5.31 18.65 -51.33
CA SER A 394 -5.54 18.26 -52.72
C SER A 394 -5.76 19.46 -53.66
N ALA A 395 -5.14 19.42 -54.83
CA ALA A 395 -5.64 20.04 -56.07
C ALA A 395 -5.36 19.10 -57.28
N PRO A 396 -6.25 19.04 -58.31
CA PRO A 396 -6.34 17.88 -59.20
C PRO A 396 -5.67 18.05 -60.59
N SER A 397 -5.18 16.90 -61.08
CA SER A 397 -5.04 16.38 -62.46
C SER A 397 -4.76 17.30 -63.66
N SER A 398 -3.65 17.01 -64.37
CA SER A 398 -3.62 16.91 -65.84
C SER A 398 -2.44 16.07 -66.39
N ALA A 399 -2.78 14.86 -66.86
CA ALA A 399 -2.35 14.14 -68.07
C ALA A 399 -0.88 14.08 -68.61
N THR A 400 -0.50 12.83 -68.96
CA THR A 400 0.38 12.35 -70.07
C THR A 400 1.86 12.73 -70.02
N ASP A 401 2.87 11.94 -70.40
CA ASP A 401 3.10 10.66 -71.10
C ASP A 401 4.60 10.36 -70.79
N SER A 402 5.14 9.17 -70.52
CA SER A 402 5.52 8.14 -71.49
C SER A 402 6.80 7.41 -71.00
N SER A 403 6.83 6.08 -71.18
CA SER A 403 7.98 5.19 -71.49
C SER A 403 9.25 5.13 -70.62
N ALA A 404 9.47 3.95 -70.02
CA ALA A 404 10.78 3.31 -69.79
C ALA A 404 11.40 2.84 -71.16
N PRO A 405 12.68 2.39 -71.30
CA PRO A 405 13.31 1.37 -70.46
C PRO A 405 14.85 1.44 -70.24
N SER A 406 15.31 0.47 -69.45
CA SER A 406 16.67 0.03 -69.08
C SER A 406 17.73 -0.03 -70.18
N ALA A 407 19.01 0.20 -69.81
CA ALA A 407 20.17 -0.65 -70.19
C ALA A 407 21.51 -0.18 -69.56
N THR A 408 22.12 -1.07 -68.79
CA THR A 408 23.55 -1.48 -68.73
C THR A 408 24.69 -0.63 -69.31
N SER A 409 25.80 -0.58 -68.55
CA SER A 409 27.23 -0.76 -68.91
C SER A 409 28.10 0.30 -68.19
N ALA A 410 29.01 -0.08 -67.29
CA ALA A 410 30.37 -0.60 -67.50
C ALA A 410 31.39 0.43 -66.95
N ASP A 411 32.13 -0.03 -65.94
CA ASP A 411 33.42 0.47 -65.44
C ASP A 411 34.45 0.54 -66.60
N PRO A 412 35.46 1.44 -66.60
CA PRO A 412 36.65 1.21 -65.78
C PRO A 412 37.36 2.49 -65.24
N SER A 413 38.27 2.23 -64.30
CA SER A 413 39.63 2.82 -64.18
C SER A 413 39.92 3.73 -62.98
N ALA A 414 40.69 3.15 -62.05
CA ALA A 414 41.57 3.83 -61.10
C ALA A 414 42.72 4.60 -61.81
N PRO A 415 43.44 5.49 -61.10
CA PRO A 415 44.70 5.03 -60.50
C PRO A 415 45.04 5.58 -59.10
N SER A 416 46.04 4.93 -58.52
CA SER A 416 46.77 5.11 -57.25
C SER A 416 47.56 6.41 -57.07
N ALA A 417 47.70 6.87 -55.81
CA ALA A 417 48.90 7.45 -55.18
C ALA A 417 48.61 7.65 -53.68
N SER A 418 49.14 6.83 -52.74
CA SER A 418 50.44 6.93 -52.06
C SER A 418 50.70 8.24 -51.30
N SER A 419 50.53 8.21 -49.98
CA SER A 419 51.46 8.66 -48.92
C SER A 419 50.95 8.15 -47.59
#